data_AF-V5IGG8-F1
#
_entry.id   AF-V5IGG8-F1
#
_cell.length_a   1.000
_cell.length_b   1.000
_cell.length_c   1.000
_cell.angle_alpha   90.00
_cell.angle_beta   90.00
_cell.angle_gamma   90.00
#
_symmetry.space_group_name_H-M   'P 1'
#
loop_
_entity.id
_entity.type
_entity.pdbx_description
1 polymer ?
#
loop_
_entity_poly.entity_id
_entity_poly.type
_entity_poly.pdbx_seq_one_letter_code
_entity_poly.pdbx_strand_id
1 'polypeptide(L)'
;TFGNGATVHDFNDYVDRAVGSKLPPLIRNAHSLYPEARIPFHTFELSEEYVWQNDIEVRLTDGAVKGLDVVTERSGSCGHPSQVMGSTVTTCTLDLSGLEATYSVQTNRGELIFAKRKRFSVDMRVTSATASIVLASNWRENARLVSFH
;
A
#
# COMPACT_ATOMS: atom_id res chain seq x y z
N THR A 1 -20.83 -1.31 18.08
CA THR A 1 -21.64 -0.34 17.34
C THR A 1 -21.33 1.05 17.86
N PHE A 2 -21.27 2.05 16.99
CA PHE A 2 -21.12 3.44 17.42
C PHE A 2 -22.52 4.05 17.54
N GLY A 3 -22.81 4.70 18.67
CA GLY A 3 -24.09 5.39 18.89
C GLY A 3 -24.17 6.73 18.14
N ASN A 4 -25.34 7.36 18.16
CA ASN A 4 -25.47 8.76 17.75
C ASN A 4 -24.58 9.61 18.66
N GLY A 5 -23.50 10.20 18.12
CA GLY A 5 -22.51 10.95 18.89
C GLY A 5 -21.11 10.33 18.92
N ALA A 6 -20.81 9.39 18.01
CA ALA A 6 -19.46 8.84 17.84
C ALA A 6 -18.41 9.95 17.72
N THR A 7 -17.40 9.88 18.57
CA THR A 7 -16.32 10.87 18.66
C THR A 7 -15.14 10.46 17.78
N VAL A 8 -14.20 11.39 17.54
CA VAL A 8 -12.92 11.07 16.90
C VAL A 8 -12.19 9.94 17.66
N HIS A 9 -12.29 9.92 18.99
CA HIS A 9 -11.63 8.92 19.82
C HIS A 9 -12.18 7.51 19.58
N ASP A 10 -13.50 7.38 19.43
CA ASP A 10 -14.15 6.11 19.13
C ASP A 10 -13.64 5.49 17.81
N PHE A 11 -13.47 6.32 16.78
CA PHE A 11 -12.94 5.89 15.49
C PHE A 11 -11.45 5.58 15.54
N ASN A 12 -10.66 6.40 16.24
CA ASN A 12 -9.24 6.14 16.49
C ASN A 12 -9.05 4.75 17.11
N ASP A 13 -9.76 4.46 18.21
CA ASP A 13 -9.68 3.18 18.92
C ASP A 13 -10.14 2.00 18.07
N TYR A 14 -11.13 2.21 17.19
CA TYR A 14 -11.57 1.17 16.27
C TYR A 14 -10.51 0.87 15.22
N VAL A 15 -9.92 1.89 14.60
CA VAL A 15 -8.85 1.71 13.61
C VAL A 15 -7.64 1.05 14.26
N ASP A 16 -7.20 1.54 15.43
CA ASP A 16 -6.05 0.98 16.15
C ASP A 16 -6.24 -0.50 16.48
N ARG A 17 -7.43 -0.88 16.96
CA ARG A 17 -7.76 -2.28 17.18
C ARG A 17 -7.82 -3.06 15.86
N ALA A 18 -8.38 -2.48 14.81
CA ALA A 18 -8.47 -3.15 13.52
C ALA A 18 -7.07 -3.44 12.94
N VAL A 19 -6.19 -2.43 12.88
CA VAL A 19 -4.85 -2.57 12.31
C VAL A 19 -3.89 -3.32 13.24
N GLY A 20 -4.00 -3.15 14.56
CA GLY A 20 -3.09 -3.77 15.51
C GLY A 20 -3.43 -5.22 15.88
N SER A 21 -4.71 -5.62 15.82
CA SER A 21 -5.13 -6.95 16.30
C SER A 21 -5.86 -7.80 15.27
N LYS A 22 -6.62 -7.20 14.35
CA LYS A 22 -7.45 -7.96 13.39
C LYS A 22 -6.80 -8.12 12.03
N LEU A 23 -6.13 -7.08 11.54
CA LEU A 23 -5.49 -7.06 10.24
C LEU A 23 -4.29 -8.03 10.14
N PRO A 24 -3.37 -8.11 11.12
CA PRO A 24 -2.20 -8.98 11.03
C PRO A 24 -2.53 -10.46 10.80
N PRO A 25 -3.45 -11.10 11.55
CA PRO A 25 -3.81 -12.49 11.28
C PRO A 25 -4.53 -12.66 9.93
N LEU A 26 -5.31 -11.69 9.48
CA LEU A 26 -5.95 -11.75 8.15
C LEU A 26 -4.92 -11.73 7.02
N ILE A 27 -3.89 -10.89 7.11
CA ILE A 27 -2.80 -10.85 6.15
C ILE A 27 -2.02 -12.16 6.17
N ARG A 28 -1.65 -12.65 7.36
CA ARG A 28 -0.88 -13.91 7.51
C ARG A 28 -1.61 -15.13 6.97
N ASN A 29 -2.95 -15.13 7.04
CA ASN A 29 -3.78 -16.20 6.49
C ASN A 29 -4.00 -16.08 4.98
N ALA A 30 -3.74 -14.92 4.38
CA ALA A 30 -3.88 -14.69 2.95
C ALA A 30 -2.58 -15.03 2.22
N HIS A 31 -2.54 -16.19 1.54
CA HIS A 31 -1.37 -16.64 0.78
C HIS A 31 -0.93 -15.68 -0.35
N SER A 32 -1.81 -14.81 -0.81
CA SER A 32 -1.49 -13.77 -1.81
C SER A 32 -0.76 -12.57 -1.21
N LEU A 33 -0.76 -12.41 0.11
CA LEU A 33 -0.19 -11.26 0.83
C LEU A 33 0.95 -11.65 1.78
N TYR A 34 0.99 -12.89 2.26
CA TYR A 34 1.98 -13.37 3.21
C TYR A 34 2.67 -14.67 2.70
N PRO A 35 4.00 -14.81 2.86
CA PRO A 35 4.94 -13.88 3.53
C PRO A 35 5.25 -12.60 2.73
N GLU A 36 4.97 -12.62 1.44
CA GLU A 36 5.18 -11.48 0.55
C GLU A 36 4.10 -11.43 -0.54
N ALA A 37 3.58 -10.24 -0.81
CA ALA A 37 2.65 -9.97 -1.90
C ALA A 37 3.41 -9.81 -3.21
N ARG A 38 3.06 -10.61 -4.23
CA ARG A 38 3.72 -10.55 -5.54
C ARG A 38 3.28 -9.33 -6.34
N ILE A 39 4.26 -8.60 -6.88
CA ILE A 39 4.02 -7.48 -7.79
C ILE A 39 4.20 -8.00 -9.22
N PRO A 40 3.25 -7.71 -10.13
CA PRO A 40 3.38 -8.09 -11.54
C PRO A 40 4.67 -7.56 -12.17
N PHE A 41 5.11 -8.21 -13.25
CA PHE A 41 6.23 -7.69 -14.02
C PHE A 41 5.83 -6.41 -14.75
N HIS A 42 6.78 -5.48 -14.87
CA HIS A 42 6.58 -4.22 -15.58
C HIS A 42 7.78 -3.94 -16.48
N THR A 43 7.51 -3.45 -17.68
CA THR A 43 8.54 -3.06 -18.65
C THR A 43 8.36 -1.58 -18.96
N PHE A 44 9.45 -0.84 -19.00
CA PHE A 44 9.47 0.55 -19.46
C PHE A 44 10.79 0.84 -20.17
N GLU A 45 10.76 1.83 -21.05
CA GLU A 45 11.93 2.29 -21.79
C GLU A 45 12.46 3.57 -21.16
N LEU A 46 13.77 3.63 -20.94
CA LEU A 46 14.47 4.85 -20.59
C LEU A 46 14.98 5.47 -21.90
N SER A 47 14.40 6.60 -22.27
CA SER A 47 14.89 7.41 -23.38
C SER A 47 15.88 8.44 -22.83
N GLU A 48 17.08 8.50 -23.39
CA GLU A 48 18.00 9.60 -23.14
C GLU A 48 17.70 10.75 -24.12
N GLU A 49 17.74 12.00 -23.66
CA GLU A 49 17.52 13.22 -24.47
C GLU A 49 18.51 13.38 -25.65
N TYR A 50 19.54 12.52 -25.74
CA TYR A 50 20.55 12.56 -26.79
C TYR A 50 20.23 11.58 -27.92
N VAL A 51 20.02 12.15 -29.12
CA VAL A 51 19.69 11.55 -30.43
C VAL A 51 20.58 10.35 -30.86
N TRP A 52 21.63 10.01 -30.12
CA TRP A 52 22.64 9.02 -30.50
C TRP A 52 22.81 7.87 -29.49
N GLN A 53 21.96 7.77 -28.46
CA GLN A 53 22.02 6.66 -27.50
C GLN A 53 20.76 5.81 -27.60
N ASN A 54 20.95 4.52 -27.90
CA ASN A 54 19.86 3.54 -28.01
C ASN A 54 19.03 3.50 -26.73
N ASP A 55 17.71 3.47 -26.88
CA ASP A 55 16.78 3.32 -25.76
C ASP A 55 17.14 2.07 -24.93
N ILE A 56 17.09 2.23 -23.61
CA ILE A 56 17.36 1.14 -22.67
C ILE A 56 16.01 0.62 -22.18
N GLU A 57 15.64 -0.58 -22.61
CA GLU A 57 14.48 -1.26 -22.05
C GLU A 57 14.85 -1.86 -20.69
N VAL A 58 14.00 -1.55 -19.70
CA VAL A 58 14.12 -1.99 -18.32
C VAL A 58 12.92 -2.87 -18.00
N ARG A 59 13.20 -4.10 -17.57
CA ARG A 59 12.20 -5.08 -17.16
C ARG A 59 12.34 -5.34 -15.66
N LEU A 60 11.32 -5.00 -14.91
CA LEU A 60 11.16 -5.36 -13.50
C LEU A 60 10.43 -6.69 -13.42
N THR A 61 11.07 -7.69 -12.80
CA THR A 61 10.53 -9.02 -12.56
C THR A 61 10.64 -9.37 -11.08
N ASP A 62 9.99 -10.46 -10.67
CA ASP A 62 10.11 -11.03 -9.33
C ASP A 62 9.85 -10.00 -8.21
N GLY A 63 8.89 -9.09 -8.47
CA GLY A 63 8.51 -8.06 -7.54
C GLY A 63 7.79 -8.66 -6.32
N ALA A 64 8.13 -8.19 -5.13
CA ALA A 64 7.49 -8.62 -3.89
C ALA A 64 7.42 -7.48 -2.88
N VAL A 65 6.32 -7.38 -2.12
CA VAL A 65 6.16 -6.47 -0.98
C VAL A 65 5.91 -7.29 0.28
N LYS A 66 6.55 -6.93 1.39
CA LYS A 66 6.36 -7.59 2.69
C LYS A 66 6.25 -6.56 3.82
N GLY A 67 5.72 -7.02 4.95
CA GLY A 67 5.62 -6.23 6.19
C GLY A 67 4.26 -5.58 6.45
N LEU A 68 3.25 -5.78 5.59
CA LEU A 68 1.92 -5.19 5.76
C LEU A 68 1.25 -5.61 7.08
N ASP A 69 1.55 -6.80 7.58
CA ASP A 69 1.04 -7.33 8.86
C ASP A 69 1.73 -6.73 10.09
N VAL A 70 2.81 -5.95 9.90
CA VAL A 70 3.63 -5.40 10.98
C VAL A 70 3.62 -3.87 10.97
N VAL A 71 3.80 -3.24 9.82
CA VAL A 71 4.08 -1.80 9.74
C VAL A 71 2.82 -0.93 9.66
N THR A 72 1.66 -1.53 9.38
CA THR A 72 0.42 -0.76 9.19
C THR A 72 -0.05 -0.17 10.51
N GLU A 73 -0.07 1.16 10.60
CA GLU A 73 -0.55 1.88 11.77
C GLU A 73 -1.42 3.08 11.39
N ARG A 74 -2.17 3.63 12.34
CA ARG A 74 -2.97 4.84 12.10
C ARG A 74 -2.07 6.07 12.13
N SER A 75 -2.09 6.84 11.05
CA SER A 75 -1.38 8.11 10.95
C SER A 75 -2.23 9.26 11.47
N GLY A 76 -1.86 9.83 12.62
CA GLY A 76 -2.58 10.94 13.24
C GLY A 76 -4.01 10.59 13.66
N SER A 77 -4.80 11.59 14.03
CA SER A 77 -6.22 11.37 14.39
C SER A 77 -7.09 11.22 13.14
N CYS A 78 -8.12 10.38 13.23
CA CYS A 78 -9.21 10.37 12.27
C CYS A 78 -9.87 11.76 12.19
N GLY A 79 -10.41 12.08 11.01
CA GLY A 79 -11.14 13.31 10.77
C GLY A 79 -12.38 13.42 11.66
N HIS A 80 -12.85 14.65 11.85
CA HIS A 80 -14.08 14.89 12.59
C HIS A 80 -15.26 14.14 11.94
N PRO A 81 -15.99 13.31 12.71
CA PRO A 81 -17.13 12.59 12.16
C PRO A 81 -18.22 13.53 11.68
N SER A 82 -18.78 13.24 10.52
CA SER A 82 -19.86 14.00 9.89
C SER A 82 -21.07 13.10 9.65
N GLN A 83 -22.27 13.67 9.64
CA GLN A 83 -23.48 12.92 9.34
C GLN A 83 -23.79 12.99 7.85
N VAL A 84 -23.83 11.83 7.19
CA VAL A 84 -24.18 11.69 5.77
C VAL A 84 -25.29 10.66 5.65
N MET A 85 -26.47 11.08 5.18
CA MET A 85 -27.64 10.21 4.98
C MET A 85 -27.98 9.32 6.19
N GLY A 86 -27.91 9.88 7.40
CA GLY A 86 -28.22 9.16 8.65
C GLY A 86 -27.13 8.20 9.14
N SER A 87 -25.95 8.21 8.51
CA SER A 87 -24.75 7.49 8.95
C SER A 87 -23.67 8.47 9.38
N THR A 88 -22.95 8.14 10.43
CA THR A 88 -21.76 8.89 10.86
C THR A 88 -20.55 8.39 10.10
N VAL A 89 -19.93 9.28 9.34
CA VAL A 89 -18.81 9.01 8.43
C VAL A 89 -17.57 9.77 8.89
N THR A 90 -16.42 9.10 8.88
CA THR A 90 -15.11 9.71 9.10
C THR A 90 -14.09 9.18 8.10
N THR A 91 -13.00 9.93 7.93
CA THR A 91 -11.83 9.52 7.16
C THR A 91 -10.66 9.36 8.11
N CYS A 92 -9.93 8.27 8.01
CA CYS A 92 -8.70 8.03 8.77
C CYS A 92 -7.55 7.79 7.79
N THR A 93 -6.34 8.19 8.17
CA THR A 93 -5.14 7.92 7.40
C THR A 93 -4.37 6.79 8.07
N LEU A 94 -3.83 5.88 7.26
CA LEU A 94 -2.94 4.81 7.67
C LEU A 94 -1.53 5.12 7.18
N ASP A 95 -0.53 4.89 8.03
CA ASP A 95 0.87 4.89 7.66
C ASP A 95 1.28 3.46 7.26
N LEU A 96 1.93 3.37 6.10
CA LEU A 96 2.47 2.14 5.52
C LEU A 96 4.00 2.27 5.33
N SER A 97 4.62 3.25 5.97
CA SER A 97 6.06 3.46 5.95
C SER A 97 6.78 2.28 6.60
N GLY A 98 7.92 1.89 6.03
CA GLY A 98 8.68 0.73 6.47
C GLY A 98 8.32 -0.57 5.77
N LEU A 99 7.34 -0.59 4.86
CA LEU A 99 7.15 -1.71 3.93
C LEU A 99 8.46 -1.99 3.18
N GLU A 100 8.76 -3.27 3.00
CA GLU A 100 9.94 -3.70 2.25
C GLU A 100 9.48 -4.21 0.89
N ALA A 101 10.10 -3.71 -0.17
CA ALA A 101 9.81 -4.10 -1.54
C ALA A 101 11.09 -4.58 -2.23
N THR A 102 11.02 -5.69 -2.94
CA THR A 102 12.16 -6.27 -3.67
C THR A 102 11.82 -6.45 -5.13
N TYR A 103 12.77 -6.19 -6.02
CA TYR A 103 12.61 -6.40 -7.46
C TYR A 103 13.88 -6.98 -8.09
N SER A 104 13.71 -7.83 -9.10
CA SER A 104 14.76 -8.16 -10.07
C SER A 104 14.67 -7.22 -11.26
N VAL A 105 15.72 -6.46 -11.52
CA VAL A 105 15.80 -5.56 -12.69
C VAL A 105 16.63 -6.22 -13.77
N GLN A 106 16.13 -6.17 -15.01
CA GLN A 106 16.81 -6.67 -16.18
C GLN A 106 16.87 -5.57 -17.23
N THR A 107 18.07 -5.22 -17.68
CA THR A 107 18.26 -4.19 -18.71
C THR A 107 18.71 -4.84 -20.02
N ASN A 108 18.02 -4.55 -21.11
CA ASN A 108 18.51 -4.79 -22.45
C ASN A 108 18.92 -3.45 -23.07
N ARG A 109 20.16 -3.38 -23.52
CA ARG A 109 20.63 -2.25 -24.33
C ARG A 109 20.24 -2.56 -25.77
N GLY A 110 19.51 -1.68 -26.42
CA GLY A 110 19.21 -1.78 -27.85
C GLY A 110 20.48 -2.00 -28.68
N GLU A 111 20.39 -2.96 -29.62
CA GLU A 111 21.22 -3.14 -30.83
C GLU A 111 22.77 -3.08 -30.76
N LEU A 112 23.40 -3.26 -29.61
CA LEU A 112 24.82 -3.62 -29.56
C LEU A 112 24.95 -5.12 -29.30
N ILE A 113 25.39 -5.85 -30.32
CA ILE A 113 25.63 -7.30 -30.36
C ILE A 113 26.54 -7.79 -29.20
N PHE A 114 27.20 -6.87 -28.49
CA PHE A 114 28.08 -7.09 -27.34
C PHE A 114 27.57 -6.50 -26.00
N ALA A 115 26.40 -5.86 -25.99
CA ALA A 115 25.84 -5.31 -24.76
C ALA A 115 25.21 -6.42 -23.92
N LYS A 116 25.96 -6.88 -22.91
CA LYS A 116 25.51 -7.91 -21.98
C LYS A 116 24.23 -7.47 -21.27
N ARG A 117 23.19 -8.30 -21.34
CA ARG A 117 22.01 -8.21 -20.44
C ARG A 117 22.52 -8.21 -19.01
N LYS A 118 22.20 -7.15 -18.26
CA LYS A 118 22.51 -7.09 -16.84
C LYS A 118 21.26 -7.43 -16.06
N ARG A 119 21.43 -8.25 -15.03
CA ARG A 119 20.41 -8.55 -14.04
C ARG A 119 20.96 -8.14 -12.68
N PHE A 120 20.17 -7.39 -11.93
CA PHE A 120 20.50 -7.00 -10.56
C PHE A 120 19.24 -7.05 -9.71
N SER A 121 19.42 -7.33 -8.42
CA SER A 121 18.35 -7.28 -7.43
C SER A 121 18.37 -5.92 -6.75
N VAL A 122 17.19 -5.37 -6.51
CA VAL A 122 17.02 -4.11 -5.79
C VAL A 122 16.11 -4.35 -4.60
N ASP A 123 16.63 -4.05 -3.43
CA ASP A 123 15.91 -4.05 -2.16
C ASP A 123 15.58 -2.60 -1.80
N MET A 124 14.29 -2.33 -1.60
CA MET A 124 13.75 -1.01 -1.31
C MET A 124 13.03 -1.04 0.03
N ARG A 125 13.19 0.02 0.80
CA ARG A 125 12.37 0.27 1.98
C ARG A 125 11.53 1.51 1.72
N VAL A 126 10.22 1.38 1.82
CA VAL A 126 9.28 2.48 1.62
C VAL A 126 9.48 3.47 2.77
N THR A 127 9.89 4.69 2.43
CA THR A 127 10.17 5.74 3.43
C THR A 127 8.94 6.51 3.86
N SER A 128 7.97 6.68 2.96
CA SER A 128 6.72 7.37 3.20
C SER A 128 5.65 6.81 2.28
N ALA A 129 4.61 6.20 2.86
CA ALA A 129 3.41 5.81 2.13
C ALA A 129 2.19 5.91 3.05
N THR A 130 1.15 6.59 2.57
CA THR A 130 -0.09 6.76 3.32
C THR A 130 -1.27 6.22 2.55
N ALA A 131 -2.18 5.53 3.23
CA ALA A 131 -3.48 5.13 2.67
C ALA A 131 -4.61 5.86 3.41
N SER A 132 -5.67 6.23 2.69
CA SER A 132 -6.84 6.87 3.27
C SER A 132 -8.03 5.92 3.28
N ILE A 133 -8.64 5.74 4.44
CA ILE A 133 -9.83 4.90 4.62
C ILE A 133 -11.03 5.75 4.99
N VAL A 134 -12.18 5.41 4.43
CA VAL A 134 -13.47 6.00 4.79
C VAL A 134 -14.25 4.99 5.60
N LEU A 135 -14.63 5.36 6.82
CA LEU A 135 -15.42 4.54 7.72
C LEU A 135 -16.82 5.15 7.84
N ALA A 136 -17.84 4.30 7.73
CA ALA A 136 -19.20 4.68 8.06
C ALA A 136 -19.74 3.80 9.18
N SER A 137 -20.52 4.39 10.06
CA SER A 137 -21.26 3.69 11.10
C SER A 137 -22.66 4.23 11.19
N ASN A 138 -23.60 3.39 11.59
CA ASN A 138 -24.96 3.81 11.89
C ASN A 138 -25.38 3.16 13.21
N TRP A 139 -26.51 3.60 13.78
CA TRP A 139 -26.98 3.09 15.06
C TRP A 139 -27.42 1.61 15.02
N ARG A 140 -27.59 1.02 13.83
CA ARG A 140 -28.00 -0.39 13.62
C ARG A 140 -26.83 -1.34 13.33
N GLU A 141 -25.71 -0.85 12.84
CA GLU A 141 -24.59 -1.61 12.28
C GLU A 141 -23.25 -1.18 12.89
N ASN A 142 -22.29 -2.09 12.91
CA ASN A 142 -20.92 -1.74 13.30
C ASN A 142 -20.26 -0.85 12.24
N ALA A 143 -19.22 -0.11 12.64
CA ALA A 143 -18.42 0.62 11.67
C ALA A 143 -17.88 -0.31 10.58
N ARG A 144 -18.01 0.15 9.35
CA ARG A 144 -17.61 -0.56 8.14
C ARG A 144 -16.73 0.31 7.27
N LEU A 145 -15.78 -0.33 6.61
CA LEU A 145 -14.98 0.28 5.55
C LEU A 145 -15.88 0.54 4.34
N VAL A 146 -15.91 1.79 3.89
CA VAL A 146 -16.68 2.23 2.72
C VAL A 146 -15.75 2.42 1.52
N SER A 147 -14.55 2.95 1.75
CA SER A 147 -13.56 3.16 0.70
C SER A 147 -12.14 3.06 1.25
N PHE A 148 -11.21 2.71 0.35
CA PHE A 148 -9.77 2.64 0.57
C PHE A 148 -9.09 3.30 -0.63
N HIS A 149 -8.23 4.28 -0.37
CA HIS A 149 -7.50 5.08 -1.36
C HIS A 149 -6.01 5.10 -1.06
#